data_AF-A0A1I2T5S4-F1
#
_entry.id   AF-A0A1I2T5S4-F1
#
_cell.length_a   1.000
_cell.length_b   1.000
_cell.length_c   1.000
_cell.angle_alpha   90.00
_cell.angle_beta   90.00
_cell.angle_gamma   90.00
#
_symmetry.space_group_name_H-M   'P 1'
#
loop_
_entity.id
_entity.type
_entity.pdbx_description
1 polymer ?
#
loop_
_entity_poly.entity_id
_entity_poly.type
_entity_poly.pdbx_seq_one_letter_code
_entity_poly.pdbx_strand_id
1 'polypeptide(L)'
;MAMIVCPGCGEQISDKAKKCIHCGYILKEDSPKLCPECGAELEDGASICSKCGCPIEEAKPEAKDQIPQQVEVTKVNIASPINKKSIIMAMVALVVVVGIIFGVKKVQEDKAVQEAAKLSADYGENLKNISYLMLSGASDAEECGNLIKSVWSNAIYEKRDATTDKYTRPKGYFPDDFNVALGNLFGDSSFQSKIDNIESNQKSVTSAMKDMKNPPEEWEDAYDDLQTFYDSYLDLTNQVINPTGSLQTFADNFNTADTAVANAYSRMKLHFN
;
A
#
# COMPACT_ATOMS: atom_id res chain seq x y z
N MET A 1 27.07 21.73 28.24
CA MET A 1 27.28 21.06 26.95
C MET A 1 27.50 19.61 27.29
N ALA A 2 26.56 18.72 26.98
CA ALA A 2 26.74 17.30 27.22
C ALA A 2 27.44 16.69 25.98
N MET A 3 28.37 15.77 26.22
CA MET A 3 28.93 14.97 25.13
C MET A 3 28.15 13.67 25.03
N ILE A 4 27.75 13.32 23.81
CA ILE A 4 27.07 12.06 23.48
C ILE A 4 28.01 11.20 22.66
N VAL A 5 27.80 9.90 22.68
CA VAL A 5 28.56 8.95 21.86
C VAL A 5 27.89 8.81 20.50
N CYS A 6 28.64 9.00 19.42
CA CYS A 6 28.14 8.82 18.06
C CYS A 6 27.73 7.34 17.84
N PRO A 7 26.47 7.04 17.45
CA PRO A 7 26.02 5.67 17.19
C PRO A 7 26.80 4.99 16.05
N GLY A 8 27.27 5.78 15.08
CA GLY A 8 27.93 5.24 13.88
C GLY A 8 29.41 4.89 14.06
N CYS A 9 30.13 5.55 14.97
CA CYS A 9 31.58 5.33 15.13
C CYS A 9 32.07 5.22 16.58
N GLY A 10 31.22 5.43 17.58
CA GLY A 10 31.58 5.30 18.99
C GLY A 10 32.38 6.46 19.58
N GLU A 11 32.65 7.52 18.81
CA GLU A 11 33.43 8.68 19.27
C GLU A 11 32.56 9.72 20.00
N GLN A 12 33.15 10.47 20.93
CA GLN A 12 32.43 11.50 21.68
C GLN A 12 32.23 12.78 20.85
N ILE A 13 30.98 13.23 20.76
CA ILE A 13 30.58 14.42 20.02
C ILE A 13 29.63 15.28 20.87
N SER A 14 29.45 16.56 20.50
CA SER A 14 28.48 17.42 21.19
C SER A 14 27.05 16.95 20.95
N ASP A 15 26.22 17.01 22.00
CA ASP A 15 24.76 16.89 21.98
C ASP A 15 24.02 17.81 20.98
N LYS A 16 24.70 18.84 20.45
CA LYS A 16 24.16 19.77 19.43
C LYS A 16 24.61 19.46 18.00
N ALA A 17 25.49 18.47 17.80
CA ALA A 17 25.98 18.15 16.46
C ALA A 17 24.88 17.51 15.62
N LYS A 18 24.49 18.14 14.51
CA LYS A 18 23.55 17.57 13.53
C LYS A 18 24.16 16.38 12.77
N LYS A 19 25.48 16.41 12.60
CA LYS A 19 26.28 15.39 11.90
C LYS A 19 27.58 15.15 12.65
N CYS A 20 27.98 13.89 12.77
CA CYS A 20 29.24 13.51 13.40
C CYS A 20 30.42 14.00 12.55
N ILE A 21 31.36 14.72 13.18
CA ILE A 21 32.56 15.24 12.51
C ILE A 21 33.57 14.13 12.15
N HIS A 22 33.51 12.98 12.83
CA HIS A 22 34.48 11.90 12.66
C HIS A 22 34.08 10.90 11.56
N CYS A 23 32.80 10.55 11.46
CA CYS A 23 32.32 9.54 10.50
C CYS A 23 31.20 10.01 9.57
N GLY A 24 30.68 11.23 9.76
CA GLY A 24 29.60 11.76 8.94
C GLY A 24 28.20 11.21 9.26
N TYR A 25 28.02 10.42 10.32
CA TYR A 25 26.71 9.94 10.77
C TYR A 25 25.77 11.10 11.14
N ILE A 26 24.58 11.16 10.54
CA ILE A 26 23.58 12.22 10.77
C ILE A 26 22.76 11.85 12.02
N LEU A 27 22.77 12.73 13.03
CA LEU A 27 22.14 12.48 14.34
C LEU A 27 20.75 13.09 14.44
N LYS A 28 20.48 14.10 13.61
CA LYS A 28 19.16 14.70 13.39
C LYS A 28 19.01 14.99 11.91
N GLU A 29 18.09 14.30 11.26
CA GLU A 29 17.61 14.72 9.95
C GLU A 29 16.71 15.94 10.15
N ASP A 30 16.97 17.01 9.38
CA ASP A 30 16.02 18.10 9.27
C ASP A 30 14.82 17.55 8.48
N SER A 31 13.70 17.30 9.17
CA SER A 31 12.46 16.82 8.54
C SER A 31 12.04 17.78 7.43
N PRO A 32 11.72 17.30 6.22
CA PRO A 32 11.34 18.19 5.12
C PRO A 32 10.13 19.02 5.51
N LYS A 33 10.19 20.33 5.25
CA LYS A 33 9.05 21.22 5.50
C LYS A 33 7.98 20.92 4.47
N LEU A 34 6.82 20.44 4.92
CA LEU A 34 5.68 20.20 4.06
C LEU A 34 4.83 21.47 3.95
N CYS A 35 4.30 21.72 2.77
CA CYS A 35 3.34 22.78 2.52
C CYS A 35 2.09 22.56 3.41
N PRO A 36 1.67 23.54 4.23
CA PRO A 36 0.53 23.37 5.14
C PRO A 36 -0.80 23.18 4.39
N GLU A 37 -0.90 23.62 3.15
CA GLU A 37 -2.14 23.55 2.36
C GLU A 37 -2.21 22.32 1.43
N CYS A 38 -1.07 21.82 0.92
CA CYS A 38 -1.08 20.76 -0.10
C CYS A 38 -0.15 19.58 0.19
N GLY A 39 0.57 19.59 1.31
CA GLY A 39 1.46 18.51 1.74
C GLY A 39 2.65 18.24 0.82
N ALA A 40 2.96 19.15 -0.12
CA ALA A 40 4.14 19.03 -0.98
C ALA A 40 5.40 19.42 -0.20
N GLU A 41 6.49 18.69 -0.41
CA GLU A 41 7.80 19.05 0.13
C GLU A 41 8.23 20.42 -0.42
N LEU A 42 8.63 21.30 0.51
CA LEU A 42 9.08 22.65 0.22
C LEU A 42 10.61 22.68 0.22
N GLU A 43 11.18 23.31 -0.81
CA GLU A 43 12.61 23.59 -0.85
C GLU A 43 12.98 24.65 0.20
N ASP A 44 14.16 24.51 0.79
CA ASP A 44 14.64 25.41 1.84
C ASP A 44 14.71 26.87 1.35
N GLY A 45 13.87 27.74 1.93
CA GLY A 45 13.79 29.17 1.61
C GLY A 45 12.72 29.56 0.57
N ALA A 46 11.83 28.65 0.18
CA ALA A 46 10.71 28.96 -0.71
C ALA A 46 9.66 29.85 -0.02
N SER A 47 9.42 31.06 -0.57
CA SER A 47 8.41 32.00 -0.08
C SER A 47 6.99 31.73 -0.62
N ILE A 48 6.88 30.91 -1.66
CA ILE A 48 5.63 30.50 -2.31
C ILE A 48 5.79 29.03 -2.71
N CYS A 49 4.80 28.19 -2.40
CA CYS A 49 4.85 26.78 -2.76
C CYS A 49 4.63 26.59 -4.27
N SER A 50 5.56 25.89 -4.93
CA SER A 50 5.56 25.64 -6.37
C SER A 50 4.40 24.77 -6.87
N LYS A 51 3.70 24.04 -5.98
CA LYS A 51 2.62 23.12 -6.34
C LYS A 51 1.20 23.70 -6.16
N CYS A 52 0.96 24.47 -5.09
CA CYS A 52 -0.34 25.11 -4.81
C CYS A 52 -0.37 26.61 -5.13
N GLY A 53 0.78 27.28 -5.24
CA GLY A 53 0.87 28.74 -5.35
C GLY A 53 0.62 29.52 -4.05
N CYS A 54 0.58 28.84 -2.90
CA CYS A 54 0.24 29.42 -1.62
C CYS A 54 1.47 30.05 -0.91
N PRO A 55 1.38 31.28 -0.33
CA PRO A 55 2.51 31.97 0.32
C PRO A 55 2.95 31.26 1.61
N ILE A 56 4.26 31.20 1.84
CA ILE A 56 4.86 30.57 3.02
C ILE A 56 5.49 31.67 3.88
N GLU A 57 4.90 31.95 5.05
CA GLU A 57 5.42 32.96 5.97
C GLU A 57 6.56 32.40 6.84
N GLU A 58 7.74 33.02 6.76
CA GLU A 58 8.88 32.71 7.63
C GLU A 58 8.74 33.37 9.00
N ALA A 59 8.64 32.58 10.06
CA ALA A 59 8.75 33.10 11.42
C ALA A 59 10.23 33.42 11.76
N LYS A 60 10.58 34.72 11.80
CA LYS A 60 11.86 35.19 12.36
C LYS A 60 11.76 35.38 13.89
N PRO A 61 12.86 35.14 14.63
CA PRO A 61 12.88 35.12 16.09
C PRO A 61 13.06 36.54 16.67
N GLU A 62 12.19 36.94 17.60
CA GLU A 62 12.42 38.13 18.42
C GLU A 62 13.04 37.74 19.77
N ALA A 63 14.31 38.11 19.93
CA ALA A 63 14.97 38.23 21.22
C ALA A 63 14.81 39.67 21.72
N LYS A 64 14.35 39.86 22.96
CA LYS A 64 14.58 41.09 23.75
C LYS A 64 14.78 40.73 25.22
N ASP A 65 16.04 40.60 25.61
CA ASP A 65 16.49 40.91 26.97
C ASP A 65 16.58 42.44 27.11
N GLN A 66 16.16 42.98 28.27
CA GLN A 66 16.93 43.90 29.13
C GLN A 66 16.07 44.51 30.25
N ILE A 67 16.59 44.39 31.48
CA ILE A 67 16.29 45.14 32.73
C ILE A 67 17.61 45.91 33.05
N PRO A 68 17.72 46.96 33.92
CA PRO A 68 16.76 47.83 34.66
C PRO A 68 17.02 49.36 34.49
N GLN A 69 16.12 50.22 35.01
CA GLN A 69 16.52 51.27 35.98
C GLN A 69 15.33 51.86 36.77
N GLN A 70 15.61 52.21 38.03
CA GLN A 70 14.72 52.71 39.10
C GLN A 70 14.26 54.16 38.91
N VAL A 71 13.08 54.50 39.45
CA VAL A 71 12.88 55.70 40.30
C VAL A 71 11.73 55.46 41.29
N GLU A 72 11.95 55.76 42.57
CA GLU A 72 10.91 55.96 43.61
C GLU A 72 10.02 57.16 43.22
N VAL A 73 8.80 57.44 43.68
CA VAL A 73 8.09 57.37 44.97
C VAL A 73 6.60 57.49 44.54
N THR A 74 5.61 56.78 45.07
CA THR A 74 4.80 57.22 46.22
C THR A 74 3.78 56.16 46.59
N LYS A 75 3.71 55.89 47.89
CA LYS A 75 2.73 55.05 48.57
C LYS A 75 1.30 55.34 48.11
N VAL A 76 0.59 54.31 47.65
CA VAL A 76 -0.83 54.18 47.95
C VAL A 76 -1.06 52.77 48.50
N ASN A 77 -1.28 52.71 49.81
CA ASN A 77 -1.89 51.55 50.45
C ASN A 77 -3.31 51.41 49.89
N ILE A 78 -3.58 50.32 49.19
CA ILE A 78 -4.94 49.75 49.15
C ILE A 78 -4.79 48.26 49.40
N ALA A 79 -4.76 47.89 50.68
CA ALA A 79 -5.21 46.58 51.10
C ALA A 79 -6.68 46.46 50.64
N SER A 80 -6.92 45.71 49.56
CA SER A 80 -8.26 45.30 49.18
C SER A 80 -8.48 43.89 49.71
N PRO A 81 -9.48 43.62 50.55
CA PRO A 81 -9.76 42.25 50.97
C PRO A 81 -10.29 41.50 49.75
N ILE A 82 -9.49 40.57 49.22
CA ILE A 82 -9.88 39.75 48.08
C ILE A 82 -11.12 38.95 48.49
N ASN A 83 -12.25 39.25 47.86
CA ASN A 83 -13.52 38.57 48.09
C ASN A 83 -13.40 37.12 47.61
N LYS A 84 -13.52 36.14 48.54
CA LYS A 84 -13.37 34.70 48.26
C LYS A 84 -14.24 34.22 47.08
N LYS A 85 -15.35 34.91 46.76
CA LYS A 85 -16.21 34.61 45.59
C LYS A 85 -15.55 34.87 44.23
N SER A 86 -14.61 35.81 44.11
CA SER A 86 -13.92 36.14 42.86
C SER A 86 -12.79 35.15 42.52
N ILE A 87 -12.10 34.62 43.54
CA ILE A 87 -11.12 33.52 43.37
C ILE A 87 -11.83 32.23 42.93
N ILE A 88 -12.99 31.94 43.51
CA ILE A 88 -13.80 30.76 43.14
C ILE A 88 -14.25 30.87 41.69
N MET A 89 -14.69 32.05 41.22
CA MET A 89 -15.12 32.23 39.84
C MET A 89 -13.98 32.05 38.84
N ALA A 90 -12.78 32.56 39.16
CA ALA A 90 -11.59 32.40 38.32
C ALA A 90 -11.11 30.94 38.26
N MET A 91 -11.14 30.21 39.39
CA MET A 91 -10.81 28.78 39.40
C MET A 91 -11.83 27.94 38.63
N VAL A 92 -13.13 28.24 38.76
CA VAL A 92 -14.18 27.55 37.99
C VAL A 92 -14.02 27.79 36.50
N ALA A 93 -13.72 29.02 36.08
CA ALA A 93 -13.46 29.34 34.67
C ALA A 93 -12.24 28.57 34.12
N LEU A 94 -11.16 28.46 34.91
CA LEU A 94 -9.96 27.69 34.53
C LEU A 94 -10.28 26.20 34.33
N VAL A 95 -11.05 25.59 35.25
CA VAL A 95 -11.45 24.18 35.18
C VAL A 95 -12.32 23.91 33.95
N VAL A 96 -13.22 24.83 33.59
CA VAL A 96 -14.04 24.71 32.37
C VAL A 96 -13.18 24.77 31.11
N VAL A 97 -12.21 25.68 31.03
CA VAL A 97 -11.30 25.78 29.87
C VAL A 97 -10.44 24.52 29.73
N VAL A 98 -9.90 23.98 30.83
CA VAL A 98 -9.16 22.71 30.81
C VAL A 98 -10.06 21.54 30.37
N GLY A 99 -11.30 21.49 30.86
CA GLY A 99 -12.28 20.47 30.44
C GLY A 99 -12.63 20.52 28.96
N ILE A 100 -12.73 21.73 28.38
CA ILE A 100 -12.96 21.92 26.94
C ILE A 100 -11.76 21.43 26.14
N ILE A 101 -10.52 21.79 26.52
CA ILE A 101 -9.30 21.36 25.82
C ILE A 101 -9.17 19.83 25.86
N PHE A 102 -9.40 19.21 27.04
CA PHE A 102 -9.34 17.76 27.19
C PHE A 102 -10.47 17.05 26.43
N GLY A 103 -11.67 17.63 26.42
CA GLY A 103 -12.81 17.13 25.65
C GLY A 103 -12.58 17.19 24.15
N VAL A 104 -12.00 18.28 23.63
CA VAL A 104 -11.65 18.42 22.20
C VAL A 104 -10.58 17.40 21.79
N LYS A 105 -9.51 17.23 22.59
CA LYS A 105 -8.50 16.20 22.34
C LYS A 105 -9.10 14.79 22.29
N LYS A 106 -9.92 14.44 23.27
CA LYS A 106 -10.58 13.13 23.33
C LYS A 106 -11.49 12.88 22.12
N VAL A 107 -12.26 13.88 21.70
CA VAL A 107 -13.12 13.77 20.50
C VAL A 107 -12.31 13.63 19.21
N GLN A 108 -11.16 14.29 19.09
CA GLN A 108 -10.26 14.12 17.94
C GLN A 108 -9.59 12.74 17.94
N GLU A 109 -9.14 12.27 19.10
CA GLU A 109 -8.58 10.92 19.29
C GLU A 109 -9.62 9.84 18.96
N ASP A 110 -10.85 9.97 19.47
CA ASP A 110 -11.95 9.02 19.20
C ASP A 110 -12.31 8.99 17.70
N LYS A 111 -12.28 10.13 17.00
CA LYS A 111 -12.50 10.20 15.55
C LYS A 111 -11.36 9.54 14.77
N ALA A 112 -10.11 9.81 15.13
CA ALA A 112 -8.95 9.20 14.48
C ALA A 112 -8.94 7.68 14.64
N VAL A 113 -9.32 7.17 15.82
CA VAL A 113 -9.49 5.73 16.06
C VAL A 113 -10.60 5.14 15.20
N GLN A 114 -11.74 5.81 15.06
CA GLN A 114 -12.84 5.36 14.19
C GLN A 114 -12.46 5.36 12.71
N GLU A 115 -11.77 6.40 12.23
CA GLU A 115 -11.29 6.48 10.85
C GLU A 115 -10.25 5.40 10.55
N ALA A 116 -9.30 5.14 11.47
CA ALA A 116 -8.33 4.06 11.35
C ALA A 116 -9.00 2.69 11.33
N ALA A 117 -9.98 2.45 12.21
CA ALA A 117 -10.74 1.20 12.23
C ALA A 117 -11.54 0.99 10.93
N LYS A 118 -12.13 2.06 10.38
CA LYS A 118 -12.82 2.01 9.09
C LYS A 118 -11.86 1.71 7.94
N LEU A 119 -10.73 2.42 7.88
CA LEU A 119 -9.70 2.18 6.86
C LEU A 119 -9.22 0.73 6.89
N SER A 120 -9.03 0.18 8.09
CA SER A 120 -8.62 -1.21 8.25
C SER A 120 -9.69 -2.20 7.81
N ALA A 121 -10.96 -1.95 8.15
CA ALA A 121 -12.07 -2.78 7.66
C ALA A 121 -12.20 -2.74 6.13
N ASP A 122 -12.08 -1.54 5.53
CA ASP A 122 -12.09 -1.36 4.08
C ASP A 122 -10.90 -2.09 3.43
N TYR A 123 -9.73 -2.12 4.09
CA TYR A 123 -8.56 -2.86 3.63
C TYR A 123 -8.80 -4.37 3.61
N GLY A 124 -9.37 -4.94 4.69
CA GLY A 124 -9.75 -6.36 4.75
C GLY A 124 -10.76 -6.77 3.69
N GLU A 125 -11.75 -5.92 3.40
CA GLU A 125 -12.73 -6.16 2.34
C GLU A 125 -12.07 -6.10 0.95
N ASN A 126 -11.16 -5.15 0.71
CA ASN A 126 -10.41 -5.09 -0.54
C ASN A 126 -9.49 -6.31 -0.73
N LEU A 127 -8.82 -6.79 0.32
CA LEU A 127 -8.04 -8.05 0.29
C LEU A 127 -8.87 -9.21 -0.24
N LYS A 128 -10.09 -9.35 0.30
CA LYS A 128 -11.04 -10.41 -0.08
C LYS A 128 -11.51 -10.26 -1.52
N ASN A 129 -11.89 -9.05 -1.92
CA ASN A 129 -12.36 -8.77 -3.29
C ASN A 129 -11.28 -9.02 -4.33
N ILE A 130 -10.04 -8.62 -4.08
CA ILE A 130 -8.91 -8.88 -4.98
C ILE A 130 -8.61 -10.37 -5.04
N SER A 131 -8.67 -11.09 -3.91
CA SER A 131 -8.49 -12.53 -3.88
C SER A 131 -9.52 -13.27 -4.73
N TYR A 132 -10.79 -12.87 -4.68
CA TYR A 132 -11.83 -13.45 -5.54
C TYR A 132 -11.66 -13.08 -7.02
N LEU A 133 -11.22 -11.85 -7.30
CA LEU A 133 -10.95 -11.41 -8.66
C LEU A 133 -9.82 -12.25 -9.29
N MET A 134 -8.75 -12.50 -8.54
CA MET A 134 -7.65 -13.39 -8.95
C MET A 134 -8.09 -14.84 -9.10
N LEU A 135 -8.89 -15.36 -8.16
CA LEU A 135 -9.42 -16.72 -8.25
C LEU A 135 -10.27 -16.93 -9.50
N SER A 136 -11.11 -15.94 -9.85
CA SER A 136 -11.90 -15.99 -11.08
C SER A 136 -11.01 -16.07 -12.33
N GLY A 137 -10.00 -15.20 -12.44
CA GLY A 137 -9.09 -15.21 -13.58
C GLY A 137 -8.20 -16.46 -13.63
N ALA A 138 -7.81 -17.00 -12.47
CA ALA A 138 -7.11 -18.27 -12.38
C ALA A 138 -7.97 -19.44 -12.86
N SER A 139 -9.26 -19.46 -12.51
CA SER A 139 -10.19 -20.48 -13.00
C SER A 139 -10.35 -20.43 -14.52
N ASP A 140 -10.43 -19.24 -15.11
CA ASP A 140 -10.48 -19.07 -16.57
C ASP A 140 -9.18 -19.55 -17.24
N ALA A 141 -8.04 -19.25 -16.62
CA ALA A 141 -6.73 -19.72 -17.08
C ALA A 141 -6.59 -21.24 -16.95
N GLU A 142 -7.09 -21.85 -15.87
CA GLU A 142 -7.08 -23.29 -15.68
C GLU A 142 -7.84 -23.99 -16.82
N GLU A 143 -9.05 -23.50 -17.14
CA GLU A 143 -9.86 -24.02 -18.25
C GLU A 143 -9.12 -23.90 -19.58
N CYS A 144 -8.53 -22.74 -19.86
CA CYS A 144 -7.80 -22.49 -21.11
C CYS A 144 -6.56 -23.37 -21.23
N GLY A 145 -5.75 -23.50 -20.18
CA GLY A 145 -4.53 -24.30 -20.20
C GLY A 145 -4.81 -25.79 -20.33
N ASN A 146 -5.86 -26.30 -19.69
CA ASN A 146 -6.32 -27.67 -19.89
C ASN A 146 -6.80 -27.93 -21.32
N LEU A 147 -7.45 -26.95 -21.96
CA LEU A 147 -7.82 -27.05 -23.37
C LEU A 147 -6.59 -27.04 -24.29
N ILE A 148 -5.61 -26.14 -24.05
CA ILE A 148 -4.35 -26.10 -24.81
C ILE A 148 -3.62 -27.45 -24.71
N LYS A 149 -3.43 -27.98 -23.48
CA LYS A 149 -2.82 -29.29 -23.23
C LYS A 149 -3.54 -30.39 -24.02
N SER A 150 -4.87 -30.38 -23.99
CA SER A 150 -5.69 -31.41 -24.65
C SER A 150 -5.58 -31.32 -26.17
N VAL A 151 -5.69 -30.14 -26.77
CA VAL A 151 -5.56 -29.94 -28.23
C VAL A 151 -4.16 -30.35 -28.69
N TRP A 152 -3.13 -29.93 -27.98
CA TRP A 152 -1.75 -30.24 -28.32
C TRP A 152 -1.47 -31.75 -28.25
N SER A 153 -1.85 -32.38 -27.15
CA SER A 153 -1.68 -33.82 -26.94
C SER A 153 -2.47 -34.64 -27.95
N ASN A 154 -3.75 -34.31 -28.15
CA ASN A 154 -4.62 -35.05 -29.05
C ASN A 154 -4.19 -34.91 -30.52
N ALA A 155 -3.61 -33.78 -30.92
CA ALA A 155 -3.02 -33.62 -32.24
C ALA A 155 -1.77 -34.49 -32.44
N ILE A 156 -0.89 -34.60 -31.43
CA ILE A 156 0.33 -35.42 -31.51
C ILE A 156 0.02 -36.92 -31.51
N TYR A 157 -0.91 -37.35 -30.67
CA TYR A 157 -1.22 -38.77 -30.48
C TYR A 157 -2.43 -39.24 -31.28
N GLU A 158 -2.96 -38.39 -32.15
CA GLU A 158 -4.14 -38.66 -32.99
C GLU A 158 -5.34 -39.20 -32.17
N LYS A 159 -5.54 -38.64 -30.97
CA LYS A 159 -6.61 -39.06 -30.07
C LYS A 159 -7.90 -38.30 -30.38
N ARG A 160 -8.94 -39.02 -30.78
CA ARG A 160 -10.27 -38.44 -31.01
C ARG A 160 -10.92 -38.03 -29.70
N ASP A 161 -11.50 -36.84 -29.69
CA ASP A 161 -12.14 -36.27 -28.52
C ASP A 161 -13.16 -35.20 -28.95
N ALA A 162 -14.40 -35.28 -28.46
CA ALA A 162 -15.48 -34.44 -28.96
C ALA A 162 -15.26 -32.94 -28.70
N THR A 163 -14.51 -32.59 -27.66
CA THR A 163 -14.21 -31.20 -27.28
C THR A 163 -13.12 -30.60 -28.18
N THR A 164 -12.14 -31.41 -28.56
CA THR A 164 -10.96 -30.95 -29.31
C THR A 164 -10.99 -31.27 -30.80
N ASP A 165 -11.83 -32.20 -31.26
CA ASP A 165 -11.96 -32.61 -32.67
C ASP A 165 -12.24 -31.40 -33.60
N LYS A 166 -12.90 -30.34 -33.10
CA LYS A 166 -13.09 -29.10 -33.88
C LYS A 166 -11.78 -28.38 -34.24
N TYR A 167 -10.73 -28.57 -33.46
CA TYR A 167 -9.40 -27.98 -33.68
C TYR A 167 -8.42 -28.98 -34.28
N THR A 168 -8.45 -30.23 -33.80
CA THR A 168 -7.52 -31.29 -34.20
C THR A 168 -7.96 -32.00 -35.47
N ARG A 169 -9.24 -31.91 -35.88
CA ARG A 169 -9.78 -32.61 -37.06
C ARG A 169 -10.87 -31.81 -37.79
N PRO A 170 -10.68 -30.51 -38.11
CA PRO A 170 -11.72 -29.69 -38.74
C PRO A 170 -12.18 -30.23 -40.11
N LYS A 171 -11.33 -31.01 -40.80
CA LYS A 171 -11.62 -31.65 -42.09
C LYS A 171 -11.92 -33.16 -41.96
N GLY A 172 -12.11 -33.66 -40.74
CA GLY A 172 -12.37 -35.08 -40.47
C GLY A 172 -11.14 -35.97 -40.34
N TYR A 173 -9.92 -35.42 -40.42
CA TYR A 173 -8.65 -36.12 -40.22
C TYR A 173 -7.68 -35.22 -39.45
N PHE A 174 -6.70 -35.83 -38.77
CA PHE A 174 -5.66 -35.10 -38.03
C PHE A 174 -4.67 -34.44 -39.01
N PRO A 175 -4.27 -33.17 -38.78
CA PRO A 175 -3.16 -32.56 -39.51
C PRO A 175 -1.83 -33.28 -39.23
N ASP A 176 -0.95 -33.34 -40.24
CA ASP A 176 0.40 -33.90 -40.08
C ASP A 176 1.27 -33.08 -39.12
N ASP A 177 1.03 -31.77 -39.03
CA ASP A 177 1.70 -30.85 -38.11
C ASP A 177 0.75 -30.42 -36.99
N PHE A 178 1.08 -30.77 -35.75
CA PHE A 178 0.28 -30.40 -34.58
C PHE A 178 0.13 -28.88 -34.41
N ASN A 179 1.05 -28.07 -34.96
CA ASN A 179 0.96 -26.62 -34.93
C ASN A 179 -0.28 -26.11 -35.68
N VAL A 180 -0.80 -26.86 -36.65
CA VAL A 180 -2.07 -26.52 -37.32
C VAL A 180 -3.23 -26.60 -36.33
N ALA A 181 -3.26 -27.61 -35.47
CA ALA A 181 -4.32 -27.75 -34.46
C ALA A 181 -4.25 -26.64 -33.40
N LEU A 182 -3.04 -26.28 -32.96
CA LEU A 182 -2.83 -25.13 -32.08
C LEU A 182 -3.24 -23.82 -32.76
N GLY A 183 -2.86 -23.62 -34.02
CA GLY A 183 -3.28 -22.47 -34.82
C GLY A 183 -4.80 -22.37 -34.96
N ASN A 184 -5.50 -23.50 -35.11
CA ASN A 184 -6.97 -23.53 -35.11
C ASN A 184 -7.57 -23.14 -33.76
N LEU A 185 -6.98 -23.58 -32.64
CA LEU A 185 -7.42 -23.20 -31.29
C LEU A 185 -7.23 -21.71 -31.06
N PHE A 186 -6.03 -21.18 -31.30
CA PHE A 186 -5.74 -19.74 -31.13
C PHE A 186 -6.43 -18.87 -32.19
N GLY A 187 -6.88 -19.45 -33.30
CA GLY A 187 -7.71 -18.79 -34.30
C GLY A 187 -9.21 -18.78 -33.98
N ASP A 188 -9.68 -19.54 -32.98
CA ASP A 188 -11.09 -19.58 -32.58
C ASP A 188 -11.46 -18.34 -31.78
N SER A 189 -12.47 -17.60 -32.26
CA SER A 189 -12.89 -16.34 -31.64
C SER A 189 -13.40 -16.50 -30.21
N SER A 190 -13.99 -17.66 -29.87
CA SER A 190 -14.47 -17.92 -28.51
C SER A 190 -13.29 -18.15 -27.58
N PHE A 191 -12.24 -18.83 -28.05
CA PHE A 191 -11.02 -19.02 -27.29
C PHE A 191 -10.24 -17.70 -27.14
N GLN A 192 -10.08 -16.92 -28.20
CA GLN A 192 -9.48 -15.57 -28.13
C GLN A 192 -10.20 -14.69 -27.11
N SER A 193 -11.53 -14.69 -27.10
CA SER A 193 -12.30 -13.92 -26.10
C SER A 193 -12.01 -14.35 -24.67
N LYS A 194 -11.70 -15.63 -24.40
CA LYS A 194 -11.30 -16.08 -23.07
C LYS A 194 -9.90 -15.55 -22.71
N ILE A 195 -8.95 -15.58 -23.65
CA ILE A 195 -7.62 -15.00 -23.45
C ILE A 195 -7.72 -13.49 -23.18
N ASP A 196 -8.52 -12.75 -23.96
CA ASP A 196 -8.75 -11.31 -23.75
C ASP A 196 -9.35 -11.02 -22.37
N ASN A 197 -10.28 -11.86 -21.91
CA ASN A 197 -10.87 -11.74 -20.57
C ASN A 197 -9.82 -11.96 -19.48
N ILE A 198 -8.92 -12.93 -19.64
CA ILE A 198 -7.82 -13.18 -18.71
C ILE A 198 -6.87 -11.97 -18.68
N GLU A 199 -6.49 -11.41 -19.82
CA GLU A 199 -5.66 -10.19 -19.88
C GLU A 199 -6.36 -8.99 -19.24
N SER A 200 -7.67 -8.84 -19.44
CA SER A 200 -8.46 -7.77 -18.81
C SER A 200 -8.57 -7.96 -17.29
N ASN A 201 -8.68 -9.21 -16.84
CA ASN A 201 -8.65 -9.56 -15.42
C ASN A 201 -7.28 -9.23 -14.81
N GLN A 202 -6.16 -9.59 -15.48
CA GLN A 202 -4.80 -9.21 -15.05
C GLN A 202 -4.69 -7.70 -14.85
N LYS A 203 -5.16 -6.89 -15.81
CA LYS A 203 -5.16 -5.41 -15.70
C LYS A 203 -5.93 -4.93 -14.48
N SER A 204 -7.10 -5.51 -14.21
CA SER A 204 -7.95 -5.15 -13.08
C SER A 204 -7.28 -5.51 -11.75
N VAL A 205 -6.74 -6.72 -11.64
CA VAL A 205 -5.99 -7.19 -10.47
C VAL A 205 -4.77 -6.31 -10.23
N THR A 206 -3.93 -6.07 -11.25
CA THR A 206 -2.74 -5.22 -11.14
C THR A 206 -3.11 -3.81 -10.69
N SER A 207 -4.24 -3.26 -11.14
CA SER A 207 -4.72 -1.96 -10.67
C SER A 207 -5.06 -2.02 -9.19
N ALA A 208 -5.87 -2.99 -8.77
CA ALA A 208 -6.29 -3.12 -7.39
C ALA A 208 -5.12 -3.37 -6.44
N MET A 209 -4.15 -4.22 -6.82
CA MET A 209 -2.92 -4.47 -6.05
C MET A 209 -2.09 -3.19 -5.81
N LYS A 210 -2.12 -2.23 -6.74
CA LYS A 210 -1.42 -0.94 -6.57
C LYS A 210 -2.07 -0.05 -5.51
N ASP A 211 -3.37 -0.22 -5.29
CA ASP A 211 -4.14 0.54 -4.31
C ASP A 211 -4.01 -0.04 -2.90
N MET A 212 -3.58 -1.31 -2.78
CA MET A 212 -3.33 -2.01 -1.52
C MET A 212 -1.98 -1.67 -0.85
N LYS A 213 -1.38 -0.51 -1.15
CA LYS A 213 -0.10 -0.13 -0.54
C LYS A 213 -0.30 0.29 0.92
N ASN A 214 0.73 0.06 1.74
CA ASN A 214 0.77 0.41 3.16
C ASN A 214 -0.31 -0.31 3.98
N PRO A 215 -0.20 -1.65 4.13
CA PRO A 215 -1.13 -2.40 4.99
C PRO A 215 -1.16 -1.85 6.42
N PRO A 216 -2.34 -1.78 7.07
CA PRO A 216 -2.42 -1.67 8.52
C PRO A 216 -1.71 -2.84 9.22
N GLU A 217 -1.20 -2.63 10.43
CA GLU A 217 -0.44 -3.64 11.20
C GLU A 217 -1.17 -4.99 11.30
N GLU A 218 -2.50 -4.97 11.47
CA GLU A 218 -3.33 -6.17 11.56
C GLU A 218 -3.47 -6.95 10.24
N TRP A 219 -3.11 -6.36 9.10
CA TRP A 219 -3.23 -6.94 7.75
C TRP A 219 -1.88 -7.18 7.05
N GLU A 220 -0.74 -6.95 7.71
CA GLU A 220 0.59 -7.13 7.10
C GLU A 220 0.78 -8.57 6.59
N ASP A 221 0.53 -9.58 7.44
CA ASP A 221 0.64 -10.99 7.08
C ASP A 221 -0.31 -11.37 5.92
N ALA A 222 -1.54 -10.84 5.94
CA ALA A 222 -2.53 -11.09 4.89
C ALA A 222 -2.13 -10.46 3.55
N TYR A 223 -1.46 -9.30 3.59
CA TYR A 223 -0.94 -8.63 2.40
C TYR A 223 0.25 -9.40 1.79
N ASP A 224 1.12 -9.98 2.60
CA ASP A 224 2.22 -10.83 2.11
C ASP A 224 1.72 -12.11 1.43
N ASP A 225 0.69 -12.74 1.99
CA ASP A 225 0.01 -13.87 1.33
C ASP A 225 -0.70 -13.43 0.04
N LEU A 226 -1.29 -12.23 0.01
CA LEU A 226 -1.93 -11.67 -1.18
C LEU A 226 -0.91 -11.43 -2.30
N GLN A 227 0.26 -10.87 -1.98
CA GLN A 227 1.35 -10.68 -2.95
C GLN A 227 1.80 -12.03 -3.53
N THR A 228 1.96 -13.05 -2.68
CA THR A 228 2.33 -14.39 -3.14
C THR A 228 1.24 -14.99 -4.05
N PHE A 229 -0.03 -14.76 -3.74
CA PHE A 229 -1.14 -15.18 -4.59
C PHE A 229 -1.12 -14.44 -5.93
N TYR A 230 -0.89 -13.13 -5.91
CA TYR A 230 -0.75 -12.32 -7.11
C TYR A 230 0.36 -12.81 -8.03
N ASP A 231 1.54 -13.11 -7.50
CA ASP A 231 2.65 -13.64 -8.29
C ASP A 231 2.33 -15.01 -8.92
N SER A 232 1.73 -15.91 -8.13
CA SER A 232 1.32 -17.23 -8.61
C SER A 232 0.22 -17.13 -9.68
N TYR A 233 -0.74 -16.23 -9.48
CA TYR A 233 -1.81 -15.93 -10.43
C TYR A 233 -1.26 -15.41 -11.76
N LEU A 234 -0.29 -14.49 -11.72
CA LEU A 234 0.37 -13.98 -12.92
C LEU A 234 1.14 -15.08 -13.64
N ASP A 235 1.86 -15.94 -12.91
CA ASP A 235 2.57 -17.07 -13.53
C ASP A 235 1.61 -17.98 -14.29
N LEU A 236 0.52 -18.45 -13.65
CA LEU A 236 -0.49 -19.30 -14.28
C LEU A 236 -1.13 -18.66 -15.52
N THR A 237 -1.60 -17.42 -15.38
CA THR A 237 -2.28 -16.70 -16.47
C THR A 237 -1.34 -16.45 -17.65
N ASN A 238 -0.05 -16.17 -17.39
CA ASN A 238 0.93 -15.99 -18.45
C ASN A 238 1.23 -17.28 -19.22
N GLN A 239 1.15 -18.45 -18.59
CA GLN A 239 1.32 -19.73 -19.29
C GLN A 239 0.30 -19.88 -20.44
N VAL A 240 -0.93 -19.40 -20.27
CA VAL A 240 -2.01 -19.58 -21.26
C VAL A 240 -2.13 -18.44 -22.26
N ILE A 241 -1.76 -17.22 -21.88
CA ILE A 241 -1.68 -16.07 -22.79
C ILE A 241 -0.53 -16.28 -23.78
N ASN A 242 0.63 -16.73 -23.29
CA ASN A 242 1.85 -16.90 -24.08
C ASN A 242 2.45 -18.30 -23.87
N PRO A 243 1.80 -19.37 -24.36
CA PRO A 243 2.32 -20.72 -24.21
C PRO A 243 3.64 -20.87 -24.97
N THR A 244 4.62 -21.49 -24.34
CA THR A 244 5.96 -21.70 -24.92
C THR A 244 6.50 -23.09 -24.61
N GLY A 245 7.53 -23.49 -25.37
CA GLY A 245 8.23 -24.76 -25.19
C GLY A 245 7.55 -25.93 -25.91
N SER A 246 7.75 -27.13 -25.35
CA SER A 246 7.14 -28.38 -25.81
C SER A 246 5.86 -28.70 -25.03
N LEU A 247 5.05 -29.64 -25.53
CA LEU A 247 3.89 -30.16 -24.80
C LEU A 247 4.23 -30.56 -23.36
N GLN A 248 5.36 -31.26 -23.15
CA GLN A 248 5.77 -31.73 -21.83
C GLN A 248 6.10 -30.56 -20.91
N THR A 249 6.99 -29.67 -21.34
CA THR A 249 7.42 -28.52 -20.53
C THR A 249 6.28 -27.55 -20.26
N PHE A 250 5.39 -27.34 -21.23
CA PHE A 250 4.18 -26.53 -21.04
C PHE A 250 3.25 -27.17 -20.00
N ALA A 251 2.96 -28.46 -20.14
CA ALA A 251 2.08 -29.15 -19.20
C ALA A 251 2.63 -29.15 -17.77
N ASP A 252 3.94 -29.36 -17.60
CA ASP A 252 4.60 -29.37 -16.28
C ASP A 252 4.61 -27.97 -15.65
N ASN A 253 4.97 -26.94 -16.42
CA ASN A 253 4.96 -25.55 -15.95
C ASN A 253 3.54 -25.10 -15.58
N PHE A 254 2.57 -25.38 -16.44
CA PHE A 254 1.16 -25.06 -16.21
C PHE A 254 0.61 -25.74 -14.96
N ASN A 255 0.82 -27.05 -14.78
CA ASN A 255 0.34 -27.77 -13.59
C ASN A 255 1.00 -27.26 -12.31
N THR A 256 2.28 -26.86 -12.40
CA THR A 256 3.03 -26.28 -11.29
C THR A 256 2.47 -24.92 -10.89
N ALA A 257 2.26 -24.03 -11.86
CA ALA A 257 1.67 -22.71 -11.63
C ALA A 257 0.24 -22.81 -11.09
N ASP A 258 -0.57 -23.74 -11.63
CA ASP A 258 -1.93 -24.02 -11.17
C ASP A 258 -1.96 -24.48 -9.70
N THR A 259 -1.07 -25.42 -9.35
CA THR A 259 -0.91 -25.87 -7.96
C THR A 259 -0.44 -24.74 -7.03
N ALA A 260 0.46 -23.88 -7.51
CA ALA A 260 0.94 -22.73 -6.74
C ALA A 260 -0.20 -21.74 -6.43
N VAL A 261 -1.07 -21.46 -7.41
CA VAL A 261 -2.29 -20.66 -7.22
C VAL A 261 -3.21 -21.29 -6.17
N ALA A 262 -3.53 -22.58 -6.30
CA ALA A 262 -4.41 -23.26 -5.36
C ALA A 262 -3.88 -23.21 -3.91
N ASN A 263 -2.56 -23.36 -3.75
CA ASN A 263 -1.89 -23.26 -2.46
C ASN A 263 -1.90 -21.83 -1.91
N ALA A 264 -1.62 -20.83 -2.74
CA ALA A 264 -1.62 -19.42 -2.34
C ALA A 264 -3.02 -18.94 -1.94
N TYR A 265 -4.06 -19.28 -2.72
CA TYR A 265 -5.44 -19.00 -2.33
C TYR A 265 -5.86 -19.73 -1.05
N SER A 266 -5.33 -20.94 -0.81
CA SER A 266 -5.58 -21.67 0.43
C SER A 266 -5.00 -20.97 1.66
N ARG A 267 -3.87 -20.28 1.52
CA ARG A 267 -3.35 -19.39 2.56
C ARG A 267 -4.21 -18.15 2.74
N MET A 268 -4.63 -17.49 1.65
CA MET A 268 -5.52 -16.32 1.72
C MET A 268 -6.82 -16.59 2.48
N LYS A 269 -7.42 -17.77 2.31
CA LYS A 269 -8.63 -18.16 3.05
C LYS A 269 -8.45 -18.20 4.56
N LEU A 270 -7.22 -18.33 5.08
CA LEU A 270 -6.97 -18.31 6.52
C LEU A 270 -7.27 -16.93 7.12
N HIS A 271 -7.13 -15.86 6.33
CA HIS A 271 -7.35 -14.47 6.74
C HIS A 271 -8.81 -14.01 6.67
N PHE A 272 -9.73 -14.83 6.11
CA PHE A 272 -11.14 -14.47 5.92
C PHE A 272 -12.09 -15.10 6.95
N ASN A 273 -11.55 -15.66 8.04
CA ASN A 273 -12.30 -16.38 9.08
C ASN A 273 -12.55 -15.52 10.31
#